data_AF-A0A2N0Q6L2-F1
#
_entry.id   AF-A0A2N0Q6L2-F1
#
_cell.length_a   1.000
_cell.length_b   1.000
_cell.length_c   1.000
_cell.angle_alpha   90.00
_cell.angle_beta   90.00
_cell.angle_gamma   90.00
#
_symmetry.space_group_name_H-M   'P 1'
#
loop_
_entity.id
_entity.type
_entity.pdbx_description
1 polymer ?
#
loop_
_entity_poly.entity_id
_entity_poly.type
_entity_poly.pdbx_seq_one_letter_code
_entity_poly.pdbx_strand_id
1 'polypeptide(L)'
;MINIYTDGSLTTQFNANSNTFTKHMGTGWVILNDKEEVILECSSSITEWPSSTHSQAAIDSINHTRINLTNGKNKIRVWCKSNNHSIVSSIINLVDSKHLELKLTKVKGHSGIKGNKEADRVAKNDTERLTCITINDSQQKDLKYDIYWDGKRVDRHIRKFIDNICESVLEIY
;
A
#
# COMPACT_ATOMS: atom_id res chain seq x y z
N MET A 1 14.16 2.94 -19.88
CA MET A 1 13.23 3.35 -18.81
C MET A 1 11.95 2.57 -19.01
N ILE A 2 11.46 1.83 -18.01
CA ILE A 2 10.22 1.05 -18.10
C ILE A 2 9.11 1.86 -17.41
N ASN A 3 7.98 2.05 -18.08
CA ASN A 3 6.81 2.71 -17.53
C ASN A 3 5.78 1.68 -17.09
N ILE A 4 5.42 1.70 -15.82
CA ILE A 4 4.40 0.82 -15.22
C ILE A 4 3.25 1.71 -14.76
N TYR A 5 2.03 1.35 -15.17
CA TYR A 5 0.81 2.01 -14.72
C TYR A 5 0.09 1.08 -13.75
N THR A 6 -0.49 1.62 -12.70
CA THR A 6 -1.23 0.86 -11.70
C THR A 6 -2.44 1.64 -11.21
N ASP A 7 -3.52 0.93 -10.90
CA ASP A 7 -4.70 1.50 -10.28
C ASP A 7 -5.36 0.49 -9.34
N GLY A 8 -6.30 0.98 -8.53
CA GLY A 8 -7.13 0.17 -7.65
C GLY A 8 -8.61 0.43 -7.91
N SER A 9 -9.41 -0.63 -7.89
CA SER A 9 -10.86 -0.54 -8.11
C SER A 9 -11.63 -1.08 -6.91
N LEU A 10 -12.37 -0.19 -6.24
CA LEU A 10 -13.21 -0.56 -5.11
C LEU A 10 -14.61 -0.94 -5.62
N THR A 11 -15.04 -2.15 -5.29
CA THR A 11 -16.41 -2.61 -5.53
C THR A 11 -17.08 -2.98 -4.21
N THR A 12 -18.40 -2.88 -4.19
CA THR A 12 -19.22 -3.29 -3.04
C THR A 12 -20.18 -4.35 -3.51
N GLN A 13 -20.15 -5.52 -2.88
CA GLN A 13 -20.96 -6.68 -3.24
C GLN A 13 -21.87 -7.04 -2.08
N PHE A 14 -23.09 -7.49 -2.38
CA PHE A 14 -24.02 -7.98 -1.36
C PHE A 14 -23.70 -9.45 -1.05
N ASN A 15 -23.38 -9.75 0.20
CA ASN A 15 -23.17 -11.11 0.67
C ASN A 15 -24.49 -11.63 1.27
N ALA A 16 -25.14 -12.54 0.54
CA ALA A 16 -26.41 -13.15 0.95
C ALA A 16 -26.29 -14.01 2.23
N ASN A 17 -25.11 -14.60 2.50
CA ASN A 17 -24.91 -15.46 3.67
C ASN A 17 -24.80 -14.66 4.97
N SER A 18 -24.21 -13.46 4.92
CA SER A 18 -24.09 -12.57 6.07
C SER A 18 -25.11 -11.45 6.10
N ASN A 19 -25.95 -11.33 5.06
CA ASN A 19 -26.89 -10.23 4.85
C ASN A 19 -26.23 -8.84 4.99
N THR A 20 -25.00 -8.71 4.50
CA THR A 20 -24.19 -7.49 4.61
C THR A 20 -23.49 -7.15 3.30
N PHE A 21 -23.15 -5.87 3.12
CA PHE A 21 -22.33 -5.43 2.00
C PHE A 21 -20.85 -5.59 2.33
N THR A 22 -20.13 -6.36 1.51
CA THR A 22 -18.68 -6.53 1.59
C THR A 22 -17.98 -5.64 0.56
N LYS A 23 -16.90 -4.99 1.00
CA LYS A 23 -16.05 -4.18 0.12
C LYS A 23 -14.91 -5.04 -0.41
N HIS A 24 -14.72 -5.00 -1.72
CA HIS A 24 -13.64 -5.72 -2.42
C HIS A 24 -12.76 -4.70 -3.15
N MET A 25 -11.45 -4.83 -3.01
CA MET A 25 -10.49 -4.01 -3.73
C MET A 25 -9.75 -4.86 -4.74
N GLY A 26 -9.95 -4.55 -6.02
CA GLY A 26 -9.10 -5.04 -7.09
C GLY A 26 -7.87 -4.15 -7.24
N THR A 27 -6.74 -4.75 -7.60
CA THR A 27 -5.51 -4.06 -7.96
C THR A 27 -5.04 -4.56 -9.32
N GLY A 28 -4.54 -3.64 -10.14
CA GLY A 28 -4.03 -3.97 -11.46
C GLY A 28 -2.80 -3.15 -11.81
N TRP A 29 -1.92 -3.72 -12.62
CA TRP A 29 -0.86 -2.98 -13.29
C TRP A 29 -0.64 -3.45 -14.71
N VAL A 30 -0.14 -2.54 -15.54
CA VAL A 30 0.19 -2.79 -16.94
C VAL A 30 1.53 -2.16 -17.31
N ILE A 31 2.21 -2.79 -18.27
CA ILE A 31 3.37 -2.23 -18.96
C ILE A 31 2.97 -2.04 -20.43
N LEU A 32 3.28 -0.87 -20.97
CA LEU A 32 3.03 -0.53 -22.37
C LEU A 32 4.35 -0.52 -23.16
N ASN A 33 4.30 -0.89 -24.43
CA ASN A 33 5.39 -0.62 -25.38
C ASN A 33 5.34 0.83 -25.91
N ASP A 34 6.29 1.17 -26.78
CA ASP A 34 6.40 2.51 -27.39
C ASP A 34 5.22 2.87 -28.31
N LYS A 35 4.41 1.88 -28.71
CA LYS A 35 3.16 2.07 -29.48
C LYS A 35 1.93 2.15 -28.58
N GLU A 36 2.14 2.26 -27.27
CA GLU A 36 1.13 2.22 -26.22
C GLU A 36 0.31 0.92 -26.18
N GLU A 37 0.83 -0.19 -26.68
CA GLU A 37 0.17 -1.50 -26.61
C GLU A 37 0.58 -2.20 -25.32
N VAL A 38 -0.38 -2.86 -24.66
CA VAL A 38 -0.13 -3.64 -23.43
C VAL A 38 0.76 -4.82 -23.77
N ILE A 39 1.95 -4.89 -23.16
CA ILE A 39 2.88 -6.01 -23.31
C ILE A 39 2.79 -7.00 -22.15
N LEU A 40 2.40 -6.51 -20.97
CA LEU A 40 2.21 -7.32 -19.77
C LEU A 40 1.19 -6.66 -18.87
N GLU A 41 0.29 -7.47 -18.33
CA GLU A 41 -0.70 -7.05 -17.35
C GLU A 41 -0.79 -8.04 -16.21
N CYS A 42 -1.19 -7.55 -15.04
CA CYS A 42 -1.46 -8.36 -13.88
C CYS A 42 -2.62 -7.76 -13.10
N SER A 43 -3.49 -8.62 -12.60
CA SER A 43 -4.63 -8.28 -11.77
C SER A 43 -4.68 -9.20 -10.54
N SER A 44 -5.21 -8.68 -9.44
CA SER A 44 -5.44 -9.44 -8.21
C SER A 44 -6.47 -8.73 -7.33
N SER A 45 -6.99 -9.43 -6.32
CA SER A 45 -7.63 -8.79 -5.17
C SER A 45 -6.61 -8.49 -4.07
N ILE A 46 -6.86 -7.43 -3.30
CA ILE A 46 -6.09 -7.03 -2.11
C ILE A 46 -7.05 -6.67 -0.97
N THR A 47 -6.65 -6.92 0.27
CA THR A 47 -7.37 -6.53 1.47
C THR A 47 -6.56 -5.52 2.29
N GLU A 48 -7.24 -4.74 3.13
CA GLU A 48 -6.60 -3.81 4.08
C GLU A 48 -5.76 -2.67 3.46
N TRP A 49 -5.85 -2.44 2.14
CA TRP A 49 -5.19 -1.31 1.47
C TRP A 49 -6.13 -0.11 1.29
N PRO A 50 -5.70 1.13 1.58
CA PRO A 50 -6.50 2.32 1.32
C PRO A 50 -6.73 2.51 -0.19
N SER A 51 -7.92 2.97 -0.56
CA SER A 51 -8.26 3.19 -1.97
C SER A 51 -7.34 4.22 -2.65
N SER A 52 -7.39 4.26 -3.99
CA SER A 52 -6.67 5.19 -4.88
C SER A 52 -6.77 6.68 -4.49
N THR A 53 -7.72 7.05 -3.63
CA THR A 53 -7.89 8.38 -3.03
C THR A 53 -6.65 8.85 -2.24
N HIS A 54 -5.81 7.93 -1.74
CA HIS A 54 -4.63 8.26 -0.93
C HIS A 54 -3.28 7.98 -1.62
N SER A 55 -3.26 7.79 -2.95
CA SER A 55 -2.04 7.48 -3.72
C SER A 55 -0.89 8.48 -3.50
N GLN A 56 -1.17 9.78 -3.39
CA GLN A 56 -0.13 10.78 -3.12
C GLN A 56 0.50 10.60 -1.74
N ALA A 57 -0.33 10.37 -0.71
CA ALA A 57 0.15 10.17 0.65
C ALA A 57 1.03 8.92 0.77
N ALA A 58 0.73 7.87 0.01
CA ALA A 58 1.58 6.69 -0.09
C ALA A 58 2.95 7.01 -0.71
N ILE A 59 2.97 7.75 -1.83
CA ILE A 59 4.20 8.20 -2.49
C ILE A 59 5.04 9.06 -1.54
N ASP A 60 4.40 10.02 -0.87
CA ASP A 60 5.08 10.92 0.07
C ASP A 60 5.68 10.16 1.25
N SER A 61 4.95 9.17 1.80
CA SER A 61 5.43 8.31 2.90
C SER A 61 6.69 7.53 2.50
N ILE A 62 6.69 6.91 1.31
CA ILE A 62 7.85 6.17 0.79
C ILE A 62 9.05 7.10 0.62
N ASN A 63 8.85 8.24 -0.06
CA ASN A 63 9.92 9.21 -0.34
C ASN A 63 10.50 9.81 0.94
N HIS A 64 9.64 10.27 1.86
CA HIS A 64 10.04 10.84 3.14
C HIS A 64 10.84 9.84 3.97
N THR A 65 10.42 8.57 4.00
CA THR A 65 11.13 7.51 4.71
C THR A 65 12.51 7.27 4.09
N ARG A 66 12.59 7.14 2.76
CA ARG A 66 13.86 6.92 2.04
C ARG A 66 14.87 8.05 2.31
N ILE A 67 14.44 9.31 2.19
CA ILE A 67 15.28 10.49 2.47
C ILE A 67 15.78 10.49 3.91
N ASN A 68 14.92 10.16 4.88
CA ASN A 68 15.33 10.16 6.28
C ASN A 68 16.35 9.06 6.60
N LEU A 69 16.22 7.89 5.96
CA LEU A 69 17.17 6.78 6.11
C LEU A 69 18.53 7.12 5.48
N THR A 70 18.56 7.79 4.32
CA THR A 70 19.81 8.21 3.67
C THR A 70 20.51 9.34 4.42
N ASN A 71 19.76 10.23 5.07
CA ASN A 71 20.31 11.37 5.82
C ASN A 71 20.89 10.99 7.20
N GLY A 72 21.09 9.69 7.47
CA GLY A 72 21.69 9.21 8.71
C GLY A 72 20.85 9.44 9.96
N LYS A 73 19.53 9.72 9.83
CA LYS A 73 18.64 9.81 10.99
C LYS A 73 18.56 8.44 11.68
N ASN A 74 18.33 8.45 12.98
CA ASN A 74 18.13 7.23 13.74
C ASN A 74 16.97 6.41 13.14
N LYS A 75 17.30 5.23 12.59
CA LYS A 75 16.36 4.40 11.81
C LYS A 75 15.15 3.96 12.63
N ILE A 76 15.38 3.52 13.88
CA ILE A 76 14.32 3.13 14.81
C ILE A 76 13.32 4.30 14.97
N ARG A 77 13.81 5.51 15.21
CA ARG A 77 12.97 6.69 15.38
C ARG A 77 12.18 7.05 14.13
N VAL A 78 12.75 6.85 12.94
CA VAL A 78 12.03 7.05 11.67
C VAL A 78 10.86 6.08 11.61
N TRP A 79 11.13 4.79 11.82
CA TRP A 79 10.11 3.74 11.71
C TRP A 79 9.02 3.84 12.77
N CYS A 80 9.35 4.11 14.04
CA CYS A 80 8.35 4.28 15.09
C CYS A 80 7.41 5.50 14.88
N LYS A 81 7.74 6.40 13.95
CA LYS A 81 6.91 7.56 13.59
C LYS A 81 6.14 7.36 12.28
N SER A 82 6.47 6.35 11.49
CA SER A 82 5.86 6.10 10.19
C SER A 82 4.58 5.29 10.35
N ASN A 83 3.58 5.60 9.51
CA ASN A 83 2.45 4.71 9.32
C ASN A 83 2.77 3.70 8.22
N ASN A 84 2.19 2.50 8.29
CA ASN A 84 2.35 1.44 7.31
C ASN A 84 3.84 1.08 7.10
N HIS A 85 4.63 1.09 8.17
CA HIS A 85 6.08 0.90 8.12
C HIS A 85 6.46 -0.52 7.67
N SER A 86 5.60 -1.51 7.92
CA SER A 86 5.81 -2.88 7.45
C SER A 86 5.93 -2.95 5.91
N ILE A 87 4.98 -2.35 5.21
CA ILE A 87 4.91 -2.34 3.74
C ILE A 87 5.94 -1.38 3.16
N VAL A 88 6.08 -0.17 3.73
CA VAL A 88 7.08 0.81 3.26
C VAL A 88 8.49 0.23 3.37
N SER A 89 8.82 -0.47 4.46
CA SER A 89 10.12 -1.11 4.61
C SER A 89 10.32 -2.26 3.62
N SER A 90 9.28 -3.04 3.34
CA SER A 90 9.31 -4.08 2.31
C SER A 90 9.58 -3.50 0.92
N ILE A 91 8.93 -2.38 0.56
CA ILE A 91 9.17 -1.65 -0.69
C ILE A 91 10.62 -1.18 -0.77
N ILE A 92 11.13 -0.52 0.28
CA ILE A 92 12.51 0.00 0.31
C ILE A 92 13.53 -1.16 0.20
N ASN A 93 13.32 -2.24 0.95
CA ASN A 93 14.17 -3.43 0.88
C ASN A 93 14.21 -4.04 -0.53
N LEU A 94 13.06 -4.10 -1.22
CA LEU A 94 12.99 -4.59 -2.61
C LEU A 94 13.73 -3.66 -3.56
N VAL A 95 13.54 -2.35 -3.44
CA VAL A 95 14.23 -1.34 -4.25
C VAL A 95 15.75 -1.46 -4.07
N ASP A 96 16.22 -1.53 -2.82
CA ASP A 96 17.65 -1.57 -2.52
C ASP A 96 18.29 -2.91 -2.91
N SER A 97 17.64 -4.05 -2.61
CA SER A 97 18.16 -5.39 -2.93
C SER A 97 18.18 -5.71 -4.42
N LYS A 98 17.32 -5.06 -5.21
CA LYS A 98 17.26 -5.20 -6.66
C LYS A 98 17.94 -4.04 -7.40
N HIS A 99 18.57 -3.12 -6.67
CA HIS A 99 19.25 -1.93 -7.21
C HIS A 99 18.36 -1.13 -8.19
N LEU A 100 17.09 -0.93 -7.82
CA LEU A 100 16.11 -0.25 -8.66
C LEU A 100 16.19 1.27 -8.49
N GLU A 101 16.19 1.99 -9.61
CA GLU A 101 15.90 3.41 -9.64
C GLU A 101 14.39 3.60 -9.84
N LEU A 102 13.69 3.93 -8.75
CA LEU A 102 12.24 4.07 -8.73
C LEU A 102 11.81 5.54 -8.71
N LYS A 103 10.96 5.93 -9.67
CA LYS A 103 10.24 7.21 -9.69
C LYS A 103 8.75 6.96 -9.65
N LEU A 104 8.10 7.37 -8.57
CA LEU A 104 6.64 7.30 -8.43
C LEU A 104 6.02 8.64 -8.82
N THR A 105 4.94 8.61 -9.60
CA THR A 105 4.22 9.80 -10.03
C THR A 105 2.73 9.54 -9.95
N LYS A 106 2.01 10.38 -9.22
CA LYS A 106 0.56 10.34 -9.19
C LYS A 106 0.00 10.86 -10.50
N VAL A 107 -0.91 10.10 -11.10
CA VAL A 107 -1.69 10.50 -12.26
C VAL A 107 -3.13 10.80 -11.80
N LYS A 108 -3.77 11.80 -12.41
CA LYS A 108 -5.19 12.09 -12.17
C LYS A 108 -6.06 11.00 -12.81
N GLY A 109 -6.99 10.45 -12.03
CA GLY A 109 -7.99 9.51 -12.55
C GLY A 109 -8.81 10.13 -13.69
N HIS A 110 -9.20 9.30 -14.66
CA HIS A 110 -10.00 9.71 -15.84
C HIS A 110 -9.38 10.85 -16.68
N SER A 111 -8.07 11.05 -16.62
CA SER A 111 -7.33 12.09 -17.36
C SER A 111 -7.08 11.76 -18.84
N GLY A 112 -7.61 10.65 -19.35
CA GLY A 112 -7.40 10.25 -20.74
C GLY A 112 -6.17 9.36 -20.98
N ILE A 113 -5.23 9.28 -20.04
CA ILE A 113 -3.97 8.52 -20.17
C ILE A 113 -4.25 7.03 -20.36
N LYS A 114 -3.84 6.48 -21.51
CA LYS A 114 -4.13 5.11 -21.92
C LYS A 114 -3.65 4.07 -20.90
N GLY A 115 -2.41 4.18 -20.43
CA GLY A 115 -1.87 3.26 -19.42
C GLY A 115 -2.65 3.24 -18.11
N ASN A 116 -3.13 4.39 -17.63
CA ASN A 116 -3.98 4.42 -16.43
C ASN A 116 -5.37 3.84 -16.70
N LYS A 117 -5.93 4.03 -17.90
CA LYS A 117 -7.22 3.41 -18.28
C LYS A 117 -7.11 1.89 -18.33
N GLU A 118 -6.02 1.38 -18.90
CA GLU A 118 -5.76 -0.06 -18.94
C GLU A 118 -5.51 -0.63 -17.54
N ALA A 119 -4.76 0.07 -16.69
CA ALA A 119 -4.58 -0.34 -15.29
C ALA A 119 -5.90 -0.39 -14.51
N ASP A 120 -6.80 0.60 -14.68
CA ASP A 120 -8.14 0.59 -14.09
C ASP A 120 -9.01 -0.56 -14.64
N ARG A 121 -8.97 -0.81 -15.96
CA ARG A 121 -9.65 -1.96 -16.58
C ARG A 121 -9.17 -3.27 -15.95
N VAL A 122 -7.86 -3.47 -15.85
CA VAL A 122 -7.26 -4.68 -15.30
C VAL A 122 -7.56 -4.83 -13.81
N ALA A 123 -7.55 -3.72 -13.04
CA ALA A 123 -7.92 -3.74 -11.63
C ALA A 123 -9.37 -4.16 -11.39
N LYS A 124 -10.29 -3.86 -12.33
CA LYS A 124 -11.70 -4.27 -12.24
C LYS A 124 -11.90 -5.76 -12.49
N ASN A 125 -11.10 -6.37 -13.38
CA ASN A 125 -11.27 -7.75 -13.82
C ASN A 125 -11.20 -8.78 -12.67
N ASP A 126 -10.37 -8.54 -11.65
CA ASP A 126 -10.17 -9.46 -10.52
C ASP A 126 -10.81 -8.99 -9.20
N THR A 127 -11.79 -8.09 -9.27
CA THR A 127 -12.59 -7.73 -8.08
C THR A 127 -13.37 -8.91 -7.50
N GLU A 128 -13.55 -9.98 -8.27
CA GLU A 128 -14.28 -11.20 -7.91
C GLU A 128 -13.37 -12.37 -7.49
N ARG A 129 -12.04 -12.27 -7.66
CA ARG A 129 -11.13 -13.36 -7.28
C ARG A 129 -11.01 -13.49 -5.76
N LEU A 130 -11.30 -14.69 -5.25
CA LEU A 130 -11.18 -15.05 -3.83
C LEU A 130 -9.73 -15.04 -3.31
N THR A 131 -8.75 -15.25 -4.19
CA THR A 131 -7.33 -15.32 -3.81
C THR A 131 -6.74 -13.92 -3.72
N CYS A 132 -6.67 -13.41 -2.49
CA CYS A 132 -6.02 -12.15 -2.16
C CYS A 132 -4.49 -12.31 -2.12
N ILE A 133 -3.73 -11.35 -2.67
CA ILE A 133 -2.29 -11.29 -2.41
C ILE A 133 -2.10 -10.91 -0.94
N THR A 134 -1.56 -11.84 -0.17
CA THR A 134 -1.05 -11.54 1.18
C THR A 134 0.33 -10.93 1.05
N ILE A 135 0.52 -9.73 1.61
CA ILE A 135 1.84 -9.12 1.70
C ILE A 135 2.61 -9.90 2.76
N ASN A 136 3.70 -10.55 2.36
CA ASN A 136 4.64 -11.17 3.29
C ASN A 136 5.55 -10.09 3.87
N ASP A 137 5.11 -9.44 4.95
CA ASP A 137 5.85 -8.40 5.65
C ASP A 137 6.85 -9.03 6.63
N SER A 138 7.98 -9.51 6.08
CA SER A 138 9.08 -10.04 6.88
C SER A 138 9.51 -9.04 7.96
N GLN A 139 9.98 -9.57 9.10
CA GLN A 139 10.49 -8.74 10.19
C GLN A 139 11.47 -7.69 9.67
N GLN A 140 11.20 -6.46 10.05
CA GLN A 140 11.94 -5.32 9.55
C GLN A 140 13.33 -5.28 10.20
N LYS A 141 14.40 -5.29 9.38
CA LYS A 141 15.80 -5.33 9.89
C LYS A 141 16.15 -4.25 10.91
N ASP A 142 15.52 -3.07 10.80
CA ASP A 142 15.77 -1.94 11.69
C ASP A 142 14.93 -1.97 12.98
N LEU A 143 13.86 -2.77 13.05
CA LEU A 143 13.01 -2.92 14.23
C LEU A 143 13.16 -4.33 14.80
N LYS A 144 13.76 -4.42 15.99
CA LYS A 144 14.00 -5.71 16.66
C LYS A 144 12.71 -6.42 17.07
N TYR A 145 11.62 -5.70 17.28
CA TYR A 145 10.35 -6.24 17.73
C TYR A 145 9.20 -5.60 16.99
N ASP A 146 8.23 -6.43 16.63
CA ASP A 146 6.94 -5.99 16.14
C ASP A 146 5.96 -5.86 17.30
N ILE A 147 5.18 -4.78 17.30
CA ILE A 147 4.18 -4.52 18.34
C ILE A 147 2.83 -5.02 17.83
N TYR A 148 2.12 -5.74 18.68
CA TYR A 148 0.79 -6.23 18.42
C TYR A 148 -0.18 -5.75 19.50
N TRP A 149 -1.41 -5.47 19.10
CA TRP A 149 -2.53 -5.16 19.98
C TRP A 149 -3.72 -5.98 19.51
N ASP A 150 -4.32 -6.77 20.42
CA ASP A 150 -5.44 -7.66 20.10
C ASP A 150 -5.17 -8.56 18.87
N GLY A 151 -3.97 -9.16 18.82
CA GLY A 151 -3.53 -10.00 17.70
C GLY A 151 -3.25 -9.26 16.38
N LYS A 152 -3.50 -7.94 16.30
CA LYS A 152 -3.25 -7.11 15.11
C LYS A 152 -1.93 -6.34 15.24
N ARG A 153 -1.11 -6.31 14.19
CA ARG A 153 0.14 -5.54 14.17
C ARG A 153 -0.17 -4.04 14.28
N VAL A 154 0.54 -3.35 15.16
CA VAL A 154 0.48 -1.89 15.30
C VAL A 154 1.35 -1.26 14.21
N ASP A 155 0.81 -1.19 12.99
CA ASP A 155 1.52 -0.65 11.83
C ASP A 155 1.25 0.85 11.62
N ARG A 156 1.40 1.61 12.71
CA ARG A 156 1.17 3.06 12.73
C ARG A 156 2.13 3.74 13.67
N HIS A 157 2.12 5.07 13.69
CA HIS A 157 2.95 5.86 14.60
C HIS A 157 2.79 5.39 16.07
N ILE A 158 3.81 4.70 16.59
CA ILE A 158 3.76 3.92 17.83
C ILE A 158 3.43 4.78 19.05
N ARG A 159 4.05 5.95 19.19
CA ARG A 159 3.79 6.84 20.34
C ARG A 159 2.34 7.33 20.38
N LYS A 160 1.87 7.94 19.28
CA LYS A 160 0.45 8.32 19.13
C LYS A 160 -0.51 7.16 19.39
N PHE A 161 -0.15 5.95 18.98
CA PHE A 161 -0.97 4.78 19.29
C PHE A 161 -1.04 4.51 20.81
N ILE A 162 0.09 4.55 21.51
CA ILE A 162 0.15 4.41 22.97
C ILE A 162 -0.62 5.55 23.66
N ASP A 163 -0.41 6.79 23.22
CA ASP A 163 -1.07 7.98 23.76
C ASP A 163 -2.60 7.83 23.67
N ASN A 164 -3.12 7.42 22.50
CA ASN A 164 -4.54 7.18 22.28
C ASN A 164 -5.12 6.08 23.20
N ILE A 165 -4.36 5.01 23.47
CA ILE A 165 -4.79 3.96 24.41
C ILE A 165 -4.88 4.54 25.81
N CYS A 166 -3.86 5.26 26.25
CA CYS A 166 -3.82 5.87 27.59
C CYS A 166 -4.98 6.84 27.80
N GLU A 167 -5.27 7.70 26.83
CA GLU A 167 -6.41 8.62 26.85
C GLU A 167 -7.75 7.86 26.95
N SER A 168 -7.92 6.82 26.14
CA SER A 168 -9.16 6.02 26.14
C SER A 168 -9.42 5.29 27.45
N VAL A 169 -8.36 4.92 28.20
CA VAL A 169 -8.49 4.28 29.53
C VAL A 169 -8.88 5.30 30.60
N LEU A 170 -8.46 6.56 30.46
CA LEU A 170 -8.79 7.63 31.40
C LEU A 170 -10.23 8.12 31.26
N GLU A 171 -10.85 7.99 30.09
CA GLU A 171 -12.27 8.35 29.86
C GLU A 171 -13.28 7.33 30.43
N ILE A 172 -12.81 6.17 30.90
CA ILE A 172 -13.64 5.10 31.48
C ILE A 172 -13.79 5.24 33.01
N TYR A 173 -13.11 6.21 33.63
CA TYR A 173 -13.20 6.55 35.06
C TYR A 173 -13.74 7.97 35.27
#